data_AF-A0A6B0S829-F1
#
_entry.id   AF-A0A6B0S829-F1
#
_cell.length_a   1.000
_cell.length_b   1.000
_cell.length_c   1.000
_cell.angle_alpha   90.00
_cell.angle_beta   90.00
_cell.angle_gamma   90.00
#
_symmetry.space_group_name_H-M   'P 1'
#
loop_
_entity.id
_entity.type
_entity.pdbx_description
1 polymer ?
#
loop_
_entity_poly.entity_id
_entity_poly.type
_entity_poly.pdbx_seq_one_letter_code
_entity_poly.pdbx_strand_id
1 'polypeptide(L)' 'MFFVISPDPPIKQGQTRYHFLILLFSKDEDFSLMLSMNEEEVEKPFEGQLTKDMSGSLYEMVSQVMKVLVNHKITVPDNF' A
#
# COMPACT_ATOMS: atom_id res chain seq x y z
N MET A 1 5.72 -11.18 -5.38
CA MET A 1 6.26 -10.17 -4.45
C MET A 1 5.55 -10.34 -3.11
N PHE A 2 6.26 -10.29 -1.98
CA PHE A 2 5.62 -10.29 -0.67
C PHE A 2 5.54 -8.85 -0.14
N PHE A 3 4.39 -8.47 0.40
CA PHE A 3 4.19 -7.20 1.10
C PHE A 3 3.73 -7.49 2.52
N VAL A 4 4.50 -7.04 3.51
CA VAL A 4 4.28 -7.37 4.93
C VAL A 4 3.90 -6.09 5.67
N ILE A 5 2.77 -6.14 6.38
CA ILE A 5 2.26 -5.05 7.21
C ILE A 5 2.29 -5.53 8.66
N SER A 6 2.85 -4.71 9.55
CA SER A 6 2.91 -4.98 10.99
C SER A 6 1.92 -4.08 11.73
N PRO A 7 0.64 -4.47 11.88
CA PRO A 7 -0.34 -3.68 12.62
C PRO A 7 -0.01 -3.69 14.13
N ASP A 8 -0.01 -2.49 14.73
CA ASP A 8 0.09 -2.29 16.17
C ASP A 8 -1.07 -1.40 16.65
N PRO A 9 -2.06 -1.92 17.41
CA PRO A 9 -2.12 -3.27 17.99
C PRO A 9 -2.48 -4.39 16.98
N PRO A 10 -2.19 -5.66 17.28
CA PRO A 10 -2.43 -6.78 16.37
C PRO A 10 -3.93 -7.01 16.11
N ILE A 11 -4.25 -7.45 14.90
CA ILE A 11 -5.62 -7.78 14.49
C ILE A 11 -6.07 -9.03 15.26
N LYS A 12 -7.30 -9.03 15.78
CA LYS A 12 -7.87 -10.16 16.51
C LYS A 12 -8.94 -10.87 15.68
N GLN A 13 -8.87 -12.19 15.62
CA GLN A 13 -9.92 -13.05 15.08
C GLN A 13 -10.22 -14.15 16.10
N GLY A 14 -11.29 -13.98 16.87
CA GLY A 14 -11.55 -14.82 18.04
C GLY A 14 -10.43 -14.67 19.08
N GLN A 15 -9.77 -15.78 19.42
CA GLN A 15 -8.65 -15.78 20.36
C GLN A 15 -7.28 -15.53 19.70
N THR A 16 -7.18 -15.67 18.37
CA THR A 16 -5.92 -15.53 17.64
C THR A 16 -5.59 -14.07 17.37
N ARG A 17 -4.31 -13.71 17.46
CA ARG A 17 -3.77 -12.39 17.16
C ARG A 17 -2.82 -12.45 15.97
N TYR A 18 -3.05 -11.61 14.97
CA TYR A 18 -2.19 -11.46 13.81
C TYR A 18 -1.34 -10.20 13.96
N HIS A 19 -0.07 -10.41 14.29
CA HIS A 19 0.93 -9.35 14.39
C HIS A 19 1.48 -8.92 13.02
N PHE A 20 1.28 -9.76 12.00
CA PHE A 20 1.67 -9.48 10.63
C PHE A 20 0.55 -9.86 9.68
N LEU A 21 0.31 -9.01 8.68
CA LEU A 21 -0.49 -9.30 7.51
C LEU A 21 0.47 -9.44 6.32
N ILE A 22 0.47 -10.61 5.68
CA ILE A 22 1.34 -10.90 4.54
C ILE A 22 0.47 -11.01 3.29
N LEU A 23 0.72 -10.14 2.32
CA LEU A 23 0.09 -10.17 1.00
C LEU A 23 1.08 -10.76 0.00
N LEU A 24 0.61 -11.69 -0.83
CA LEU A 24 1.37 -12.27 -1.92
C LEU A 24 0.81 -11.75 -3.25
N PHE A 25 1.65 -11.02 -3.98
CA PHE A 25 1.33 -10.49 -5.30
C PHE A 25 2.06 -11.27 -6.39
N SER A 26 1.42 -11.47 -7.54
CA SER A 26 2.13 -11.88 -8.76
C SER A 26 2.97 -10.70 -9.28
N LYS A 27 4.08 -10.98 -9.97
CA LYS A 27 4.88 -9.93 -10.61
C LYS A 27 4.27 -9.46 -11.94
N ASP A 28 3.50 -10.33 -12.58
CA ASP A 28 2.91 -10.10 -13.90
C ASP A 28 1.51 -9.50 -13.83
N GLU A 29 1.07 -9.10 -12.64
CA GLU A 29 -0.26 -8.57 -12.39
C GLU A 29 -0.24 -7.05 -12.38
N ASP A 30 -0.83 -6.46 -13.41
CA ASP A 30 -1.03 -5.03 -13.53
C ASP A 30 -2.43 -4.63 -13.09
N PHE A 31 -2.54 -3.41 -12.55
CA PHE A 31 -3.79 -2.86 -12.06
C PHE A 31 -3.93 -1.39 -12.48
N SER A 32 -5.18 -0.95 -12.65
CA SER A 32 -5.54 0.43 -12.92
C SER A 32 -6.51 0.88 -11.85
N LEU A 33 -6.13 1.88 -11.07
CA LEU A 33 -6.97 2.46 -10.01
C LEU A 33 -7.37 3.88 -10.41
N MET A 34 -8.66 4.15 -10.32
CA MET A 34 -9.20 5.50 -10.35
C MET A 34 -9.65 5.85 -8.93
N LEU A 35 -8.99 6.83 -8.31
CA LEU A 35 -9.34 7.30 -6.97
C LEU A 35 -10.70 8.02 -7.04
N SER A 36 -11.60 7.63 -6.13
CA SER A 36 -12.94 8.25 -6.00
C SER A 36 -12.88 9.59 -5.25
N MET A 37 -11.97 10.48 -5.65
CA MET A 37 -11.74 11.81 -5.08
C MET A 37 -11.51 12.83 -6.19
N ASN A 38 -11.73 14.12 -5.91
CA ASN A 38 -11.41 15.19 -6.86
C ASN A 38 -9.90 15.47 -6.88
N GLU A 39 -9.35 16.00 -7.98
CA GLU A 39 -7.91 16.24 -8.12
C GLU A 39 -7.36 17.15 -7.01
N GLU A 40 -8.08 18.22 -6.68
CA GLU A 40 -7.72 19.12 -5.57
C GLU A 40 -7.72 18.44 -4.19
N GLU A 41 -8.54 17.41 -4.01
CA GLU A 41 -8.65 16.64 -2.77
C GLU A 41 -7.59 15.54 -2.69
N VAL A 42 -6.95 15.19 -3.80
CA VAL A 42 -5.81 14.26 -3.83
C VAL A 42 -4.51 15.05 -3.62
N GLU A 43 -4.35 16.19 -4.28
CA GLU A 43 -3.11 16.97 -4.20
C GLU A 43 -2.83 17.54 -2.81
N LYS A 44 -3.85 18.12 -2.16
CA LYS A 44 -3.69 18.79 -0.85
C LYS A 44 -3.24 17.85 0.28
N PRO A 45 -3.88 16.70 0.52
CA PRO A 45 -3.50 15.81 1.62
C PRO A 45 -2.34 14.86 1.27
N PHE A 46 -2.10 14.57 -0.01
CA PHE A 46 -1.09 13.58 -0.43
C PHE A 46 0.15 14.20 -1.06
N GLU A 47 0.30 15.53 -1.01
CA GLU A 47 1.49 16.26 -1.48
C GLU A 47 1.89 15.91 -2.93
N GLY A 48 0.91 15.60 -3.78
CA GLY A 48 1.14 15.16 -5.16
C GLY A 48 1.79 13.78 -5.31
N GLN A 49 1.90 13.00 -4.23
CA GLN A 49 2.44 11.63 -4.27
C GLN A 49 1.46 10.61 -4.86
N LEU A 50 0.17 10.96 -4.95
CA LEU A 50 -0.85 10.16 -5.62
C LEU A 50 -1.50 10.99 -6.73
N THR A 51 -1.85 10.34 -7.84
CA THR A 51 -2.64 10.91 -8.92
C THR A 51 -4.02 10.26 -8.95
N LYS A 52 -5.02 10.97 -9.49
CA LYS A 52 -6.40 10.46 -9.58
C LYS A 52 -6.47 9.15 -10.35
N ASP A 53 -5.77 9.09 -11.48
CA ASP A 53 -5.61 7.88 -12.28
C ASP A 53 -4.19 7.36 -12.10
N MET A 54 -4.06 6.10 -11.68
CA MET A 54 -2.79 5.41 -11.52
C MET A 54 -2.86 4.05 -12.20
N SER A 55 -1.80 3.67 -12.89
CA SER A 55 -1.66 2.36 -13.52
C SER A 55 -0.23 1.86 -13.38
N GLY A 56 -0.09 0.55 -13.23
CA GLY A 56 1.20 -0.11 -13.07
C GLY A 56 1.05 -1.48 -12.42
N SER A 57 2.15 -2.06 -11.98
CA SER A 57 2.11 -3.36 -11.30
C SER A 57 1.40 -3.25 -9.96
N LEU A 58 0.55 -4.23 -9.66
CA LEU A 58 -0.32 -4.23 -8.47
C LEU A 58 0.48 -4.01 -7.17
N TYR A 59 1.64 -4.65 -7.06
CA TYR A 59 2.48 -4.53 -5.86
C TYR A 59 3.04 -3.10 -5.67
N GLU A 60 3.36 -2.40 -6.76
CA GLU A 60 3.86 -1.01 -6.71
C GLU A 60 2.75 -0.05 -6.33
N MET A 61 1.58 -0.23 -6.93
CA MET A 61 0.39 0.57 -6.62
C MET A 61 -0.01 0.44 -5.15
N VAL A 62 -0.12 -0.79 -4.63
CA VAL A 62 -0.43 -1.04 -3.21
C VAL A 62 0.65 -0.42 -2.31
N SER A 63 1.92 -0.57 -2.68
CA SER A 63 3.04 0.00 -1.93
C SER A 63 2.96 1.53 -1.84
N GLN A 64 2.74 2.21 -2.96
CA GLN A 64 2.65 3.67 -3.04
C GLN A 64 1.45 4.20 -2.24
N VAL A 65 0.28 3.60 -2.41
CA VAL A 65 -0.93 3.98 -1.66
C VAL A 65 -0.72 3.77 -0.16
N MET A 66 -0.17 2.63 0.26
CA MET A 66 0.08 2.35 1.68
C MET A 66 1.13 3.29 2.28
N LYS A 67 2.19 3.63 1.54
CA LYS A 67 3.21 4.59 1.99
C LYS A 67 2.60 5.96 2.29
N VAL A 68 1.75 6.44 1.39
CA VAL A 68 1.11 7.76 1.53
C VAL A 68 0.06 7.75 2.65
N LEU A 69 -0.79 6.72 2.71
CA LEU A 69 -1.84 6.63 3.73
C LEU A 69 -1.29 6.42 5.15
N VAL A 70 -0.24 5.62 5.31
CA VAL A 70 0.37 5.32 6.62
C VAL A 70 1.45 6.34 6.98
N ASN A 71 1.91 7.15 6.01
CA ASN A 71 3.03 8.08 6.14
C ASN A 71 4.28 7.41 6.74
N HIS A 72 4.55 6.18 6.31
CA HIS A 72 5.70 5.40 6.77
C HIS A 72 6.53 4.93 5.58
N LYS A 73 7.86 4.95 5.73
CA LYS A 73 8.77 4.45 4.70
C LYS A 73 8.60 2.94 4.52
N ILE A 74 8.66 2.48 3.28
CA ILE A 74 8.64 1.06 2.93
C ILE A 74 10.05 0.50 3.11
N THR A 75 10.20 -0.53 3.93
CA THR A 75 11.45 -1.26 4.09
C THR A 75 11.59 -2.27 2.95
N VAL A 76 12.62 -2.13 2.12
CA VAL A 76 12.94 -3.07 1.04
C VAL A 76 14.21 -3.86 1.40
N PRO A 77 14.35 -5.10 0.92
CA PRO A 77 15.59 -5.86 1.08
C PRO A 77 16.75 -5.14 0.38
N ASP A 78 17.90 -5.02 1.06
CA ASP A 78 19.14 -4.52 0.46
C ASP A 78 19.90 -5.65 -0.25
N ASN A 79 20.85 -5.31 -1.12
CA ASN A 79 21.72 -6.28 -1.79
C ASN A 79 22.71 -6.89 -0.79
N PHE A 80 22.35 -8.05 -0.23
CA PHE A 80 23.19 -8.86 0.67
C PHE A 80 24.09 -9.84 -0.09
#